data_AF-A0A9D5P944-F1
#
_entry.id   AF-A0A9D5P944-F1
#
_cell.length_a   1.000
_cell.length_b   1.000
_cell.length_c   1.000
_cell.angle_alpha   90.00
_cell.angle_beta   90.00
_cell.angle_gamma   90.00
#
_symmetry.space_group_name_H-M   'P 1'
#
loop_
_entity.id
_entity.type
_entity.pdbx_description
1 polymer ?
#
loop_
_entity_poly.entity_id
_entity_poly.type
_entity_poly.pdbx_seq_one_letter_code
_entity_poly.pdbx_strand_id
1 'polypeptide(L)'
;MKKLFSLFVAAMTLAAMTITSCEDVPAPYEVNLSGSGSSSSSDDATATGSGTLADPYSVTKVCALVSAGTLSSTTYAYVSGRVSQFDSISLQYGNAYYYISLDGSLTGKQLQVYRGYYTGGNKFTSNDQALQVGDSVVIYGTYQLYSSKYEINSGSKIAYLNGTSYDVAEVTTDVTGTPSGNGTLESPYNTAAALKLIYAGNAPSDKVYVQGRVCASDLSVDTSSYGNATYYISANGSSTDRLEVYRGYGLGGNKFTSADELQAGDSVIVYGTLVYYNNKTPEFTSGSSIVYRNGETASTGGGSTGGGESSDGTITFDFSANCFNVTSEKTTAETTYTYNGYSCTLTAATAFYFQSSGGYLMLGKSGSTLTLSGFTSTVAKIEVVGTSGASASVKQNIYVGDVAVSTETVGAQNVTNSYIIADAYRNQSSYTLKVTSSHNTQISKIIIYSEAESSDVEPTVDETPTYSFTSAMPDGWTVNDDVLPSGIESIWNIDTKYGCAKATGYANSTKNVAKSWLISPAVTIGEGVFKVSECGNYFNSAENMLNYTTIKISTDGDTWTDLACTREVTGKAFTFVTSTADISSYVGKSVQVAFVYTSDADLAGTWEIESVTLK
;
A
#
# COMPACT_ATOMS: atom_id res chain seq x y z
N MET A 1 51.32 -55.01 30.20
CA MET A 1 51.19 -55.73 28.91
C MET A 1 50.69 -54.71 27.88
N LYS A 2 51.56 -53.95 27.19
CA LYS A 2 51.92 -54.10 25.75
C LYS A 2 50.69 -54.40 24.86
N LYS A 3 50.03 -53.37 24.31
CA LYS A 3 50.21 -52.71 22.97
C LYS A 3 49.67 -53.50 21.75
N LEU A 4 48.76 -52.81 21.03
CA LEU A 4 48.69 -52.62 19.56
C LEU A 4 47.97 -53.61 18.61
N PHE A 5 47.25 -52.97 17.65
CA PHE A 5 46.88 -53.35 16.27
C PHE A 5 45.71 -54.30 15.97
N SER A 6 44.74 -53.82 15.17
CA SER A 6 43.94 -54.53 14.15
C SER A 6 42.86 -53.56 13.62
N LEU A 7 42.51 -53.36 12.34
CA LEU A 7 42.99 -53.78 11.02
C LEU A 7 42.29 -52.79 10.05
N PHE A 8 42.99 -52.26 9.06
CA PHE A 8 42.41 -51.58 7.90
C PHE A 8 42.69 -52.45 6.66
N VAL A 9 41.84 -52.29 5.64
CA VAL A 9 41.91 -52.82 4.26
C VAL A 9 41.09 -54.09 3.98
N ALA A 10 39.93 -53.88 3.32
CA ALA A 10 39.44 -54.76 2.28
C ALA A 10 39.01 -53.89 1.09
N ALA A 11 39.64 -54.18 -0.06
CA ALA A 11 39.48 -53.50 -1.33
C ALA A 11 38.08 -53.70 -1.91
N MET A 12 37.52 -52.66 -2.55
CA MET A 12 36.40 -52.82 -3.45
C MET A 12 36.73 -52.18 -4.80
N THR A 13 36.80 -53.05 -5.78
CA THR A 13 37.10 -52.84 -7.20
C THR A 13 36.05 -51.99 -7.91
N LEU A 14 36.57 -51.12 -8.77
CA LEU A 14 35.87 -50.26 -9.72
C LEU A 14 35.07 -51.11 -10.73
N ALA A 15 33.76 -50.89 -10.82
CA ALA A 15 32.94 -51.29 -11.97
C ALA A 15 32.21 -50.04 -12.47
N ALA A 16 32.66 -49.52 -13.61
CA ALA A 16 32.02 -48.41 -14.29
C ALA A 16 30.69 -48.89 -14.90
N MET A 17 29.58 -48.30 -14.45
CA MET A 17 28.30 -48.34 -15.15
C MET A 17 27.91 -46.89 -15.46
N THR A 18 27.91 -46.57 -16.75
CA THR A 18 27.37 -45.31 -17.27
C THR A 18 25.85 -45.38 -17.22
N ILE A 19 25.24 -44.52 -16.39
CA ILE A 19 23.82 -44.15 -16.54
C ILE A 19 23.75 -42.67 -16.88
N THR A 20 23.07 -42.37 -17.97
CA THR A 20 22.70 -41.03 -18.41
C THR A 20 21.36 -40.69 -17.78
N SER A 21 21.29 -39.63 -16.96
CA SER A 21 20.06 -38.89 -16.70
C SER A 21 20.36 -37.52 -16.08
N CYS A 22 19.98 -36.44 -16.78
CA CYS A 22 19.47 -35.21 -16.14
C CYS A 22 18.33 -35.63 -15.18
N GLU A 23 18.12 -35.03 -14.01
CA GLU A 23 17.95 -33.60 -13.78
C GLU A 23 18.58 -33.10 -12.48
N ASP A 24 18.86 -31.82 -12.55
CA ASP A 24 19.40 -30.87 -11.59
C ASP A 24 18.58 -30.84 -10.28
N VAL A 25 19.18 -31.29 -9.17
CA VAL A 25 18.67 -31.05 -7.81
C VAL A 25 19.71 -30.19 -7.09
N PRO A 26 19.38 -28.94 -6.70
CA PRO A 26 20.30 -28.14 -5.90
C PRO A 26 20.54 -28.82 -4.56
N ALA A 27 21.81 -29.00 -4.19
CA ALA A 27 22.20 -29.49 -2.87
C ALA A 27 21.66 -28.54 -1.77
N PRO A 28 21.27 -29.04 -0.58
CA PRO A 28 20.91 -28.17 0.54
C PRO A 28 22.15 -27.36 0.95
N TYR A 29 22.02 -26.04 0.97
CA TYR A 29 23.11 -25.11 1.24
C TYR A 29 23.77 -25.39 2.61
N GLU A 30 25.09 -25.65 2.60
CA GLU A 30 25.90 -25.63 3.81
C GLU A 30 26.09 -24.19 4.30
N VAL A 31 25.66 -23.93 5.54
CA VAL A 31 26.03 -22.71 6.26
C VAL A 31 27.51 -22.82 6.62
N ASN A 32 28.33 -22.00 5.99
CA ASN A 32 29.79 -22.02 6.14
C ASN A 32 30.20 -21.43 7.50
N LEU A 33 30.29 -22.26 8.53
CA LEU A 33 30.80 -21.91 9.87
C LEU A 33 32.21 -22.47 10.05
N SER A 34 33.21 -21.86 9.39
CA SER A 34 34.60 -22.13 9.70
C SER A 34 35.39 -20.84 9.95
N GLY A 35 35.53 -20.51 11.24
CA GLY A 35 36.55 -19.59 11.75
C GLY A 35 37.32 -20.32 12.85
N SER A 36 38.52 -20.81 12.55
CA SER A 36 39.39 -21.45 13.53
C SER A 36 40.08 -20.40 14.41
N GLY A 37 40.31 -20.77 15.67
CA GLY A 37 40.69 -19.83 16.72
C GLY A 37 42.05 -19.17 16.55
N SER A 38 42.12 -17.91 16.96
CA SER A 38 43.32 -17.32 17.56
C SER A 38 42.92 -16.17 18.48
N SER A 39 43.52 -16.15 19.66
CA SER A 39 43.28 -15.21 20.74
C SER A 39 43.78 -13.80 20.42
N SER A 40 42.88 -12.81 20.43
CA SER A 40 43.22 -11.43 20.78
C SER A 40 41.94 -10.63 21.05
N SER A 41 41.92 -9.97 22.21
CA SER A 41 40.89 -9.04 22.66
C SER A 41 40.71 -7.86 21.70
N SER A 42 39.54 -7.77 21.09
CA SER A 42 38.97 -6.52 20.58
C SER A 42 37.47 -6.70 20.43
N ASP A 43 36.68 -5.83 21.06
CA ASP A 43 35.21 -5.78 21.07
C ASP A 43 34.56 -5.49 19.69
N ASP A 44 35.16 -5.97 18.59
CA ASP A 44 34.75 -5.68 17.21
C ASP A 44 34.76 -6.95 16.33
N ALA A 45 34.38 -8.09 16.90
CA ALA A 45 34.07 -9.29 16.14
C ALA A 45 32.73 -9.08 15.40
N THR A 46 32.85 -8.97 14.08
CA THR A 46 31.89 -8.46 13.09
C THR A 46 30.41 -8.67 13.45
N ALA A 47 29.73 -7.59 13.80
CA ALA A 47 28.27 -7.54 13.90
C ALA A 47 27.63 -7.81 12.52
N THR A 48 27.25 -9.05 12.24
CA THR A 48 26.70 -9.52 10.96
C THR A 48 25.29 -10.07 11.08
N GLY A 49 24.63 -10.32 9.94
CA GLY A 49 23.31 -10.92 9.81
C GLY A 49 22.19 -9.92 9.52
N SER A 50 21.11 -10.35 8.88
CA SER A 50 19.87 -9.60 8.63
C SER A 50 18.75 -9.97 9.61
N GLY A 51 18.95 -11.00 10.43
CA GLY A 51 17.97 -11.44 11.42
C GLY A 51 16.94 -12.42 10.86
N THR A 52 17.14 -12.89 9.63
CA THR A 52 16.34 -13.96 8.99
C THR A 52 16.89 -15.33 9.38
N LEU A 53 16.12 -16.42 9.17
CA LEU A 53 16.63 -17.77 9.44
C LEU A 53 17.86 -18.10 8.57
N ALA A 54 17.87 -17.63 7.31
CA ALA A 54 18.97 -17.86 6.37
C ALA A 54 20.22 -17.02 6.70
N ASP A 55 20.04 -15.88 7.34
CA ASP A 55 21.10 -14.94 7.70
C ASP A 55 20.83 -14.32 9.09
N PRO A 56 20.96 -15.13 10.17
CA PRO A 56 20.61 -14.72 11.52
C PRO A 56 21.59 -13.69 12.06
N TYR A 57 21.11 -12.81 12.94
CA TYR A 57 22.00 -11.87 13.62
C TYR A 57 23.05 -12.60 14.45
N SER A 58 24.27 -12.07 14.47
CA SER A 58 25.26 -12.43 15.49
C SER A 58 24.83 -11.90 16.88
N VAL A 59 25.27 -12.55 17.96
CA VAL A 59 25.04 -12.07 19.35
C VAL A 59 25.47 -10.62 19.53
N THR A 60 26.62 -10.24 18.96
CA THR A 60 27.15 -8.86 19.01
C THR A 60 26.20 -7.88 18.34
N LYS A 61 25.65 -8.22 17.16
CA LYS A 61 24.70 -7.37 16.44
C LYS A 61 23.39 -7.20 17.21
N VAL A 62 22.85 -8.27 17.79
CA VAL A 62 21.65 -8.16 18.64
C VAL A 62 21.87 -7.22 19.82
N CYS A 63 23.00 -7.35 20.53
CA CYS A 63 23.29 -6.47 21.66
C CYS A 63 23.35 -4.99 21.24
N ALA A 64 23.94 -4.69 20.07
CA ALA A 64 23.97 -3.34 19.52
C ALA A 64 22.56 -2.84 19.15
N LEU A 65 21.76 -3.65 18.45
CA LEU A 65 20.40 -3.30 18.03
C LEU A 65 19.45 -3.11 19.22
N VAL A 66 19.57 -3.92 20.27
CA VAL A 66 18.80 -3.74 21.51
C VAL A 66 19.20 -2.45 22.23
N SER A 67 20.50 -2.14 22.28
CA SER A 67 20.99 -0.88 22.89
C SER A 67 20.51 0.35 22.13
N ALA A 68 20.38 0.23 20.80
CA ALA A 68 19.85 1.28 19.93
C ALA A 68 18.31 1.34 19.92
N GLY A 69 17.62 0.39 20.57
CA GLY A 69 16.16 0.29 20.55
C GLY A 69 15.56 -0.25 19.25
N THR A 70 16.38 -0.71 18.30
CA THR A 70 15.93 -1.27 17.01
C THR A 70 15.35 -2.68 17.16
N LEU A 71 15.93 -3.51 18.04
CA LEU A 71 15.32 -4.76 18.48
C LEU A 71 14.70 -4.55 19.87
N SER A 72 13.45 -4.95 20.01
CA SER A 72 12.67 -4.72 21.22
C SER A 72 11.88 -5.97 21.63
N SER A 73 11.09 -5.84 22.70
CA SER A 73 10.26 -6.94 23.22
C SER A 73 9.14 -7.35 22.27
N THR A 74 8.94 -6.61 21.18
CA THR A 74 7.91 -6.85 20.15
C THR A 74 8.49 -7.28 18.80
N THR A 75 9.80 -7.12 18.59
CA THR A 75 10.45 -7.41 17.30
C THR A 75 11.04 -8.82 17.31
N TYR A 76 10.51 -9.70 16.47
CA TYR A 76 11.05 -11.04 16.28
C TYR A 76 12.24 -11.03 15.32
N ALA A 77 13.31 -11.74 15.67
CA ALA A 77 14.41 -12.01 14.76
C ALA A 77 15.13 -13.29 15.17
N TYR A 78 15.91 -13.83 14.24
CA TYR A 78 16.80 -14.95 14.49
C TYR A 78 18.18 -14.46 14.96
N VAL A 79 18.71 -15.08 16.00
CA VAL A 79 20.09 -14.89 16.47
C VAL A 79 20.85 -16.20 16.45
N SER A 80 22.07 -16.17 15.93
CA SER A 80 23.02 -17.28 15.96
C SER A 80 24.04 -17.08 17.07
N GLY A 81 24.41 -18.18 17.71
CA GLY A 81 25.45 -18.20 18.73
C GLY A 81 25.74 -19.61 19.22
N ARG A 82 26.55 -19.69 20.27
CA ARG A 82 26.85 -20.92 20.99
C ARG A 82 26.41 -20.80 22.43
N VAL A 83 25.83 -21.87 22.98
CA VAL A 83 25.47 -21.93 24.41
C VAL A 83 26.75 -21.76 25.23
N SER A 84 26.84 -20.68 26.00
CA SER A 84 27.99 -20.34 26.83
C SER A 84 27.81 -20.79 28.28
N GLN A 85 26.58 -20.81 28.75
CA GLN A 85 26.20 -21.27 30.08
C GLN A 85 24.80 -21.86 30.03
N PHE A 86 24.54 -22.90 30.81
CA PHE A 86 23.22 -23.49 30.98
C PHE A 86 22.81 -23.40 32.46
N ASP A 87 21.64 -22.83 32.76
CA ASP A 87 21.22 -22.63 34.15
C ASP A 87 20.25 -23.71 34.62
N SER A 88 19.06 -23.81 34.01
CA SER A 88 18.01 -24.71 34.49
C SER A 88 16.90 -24.99 33.47
N ILE A 89 16.17 -26.09 33.69
CA ILE A 89 14.93 -26.45 33.00
C ILE A 89 13.77 -26.41 33.99
N SER A 90 12.65 -25.83 33.58
CA SER A 90 11.37 -25.96 34.27
C SER A 90 10.46 -26.92 33.50
N LEU A 91 10.32 -28.17 33.99
CA LEU A 91 9.43 -29.16 33.39
C LEU A 91 7.95 -28.81 33.53
N GLN A 92 7.58 -28.03 34.56
CA GLN A 92 6.20 -27.55 34.75
C GLN A 92 5.76 -26.65 33.61
N TYR A 93 6.63 -25.74 33.17
CA TYR A 93 6.35 -24.82 32.08
C TYR A 93 6.90 -25.30 30.73
N GLY A 94 7.79 -26.30 30.75
CA GLY A 94 8.45 -26.88 29.59
C GLY A 94 9.48 -25.94 28.94
N ASN A 95 10.13 -25.08 29.71
CA ASN A 95 11.08 -24.06 29.21
C ASN A 95 12.38 -24.04 30.01
N ALA A 96 13.41 -23.36 29.49
CA ALA A 96 14.75 -23.33 30.07
C ALA A 96 15.34 -21.92 30.19
N TYR A 97 16.38 -21.82 31.02
CA TYR A 97 17.23 -20.64 31.19
C TYR A 97 18.67 -21.01 30.83
N TYR A 98 19.27 -20.25 29.93
CA TYR A 98 20.66 -20.44 29.50
C TYR A 98 21.19 -19.15 28.87
N TYR A 99 22.49 -19.10 28.55
CA TYR A 99 23.12 -17.96 27.89
C TYR A 99 23.78 -18.41 26.60
N ILE A 100 23.74 -17.54 25.59
CA ILE A 100 24.51 -17.69 24.36
C ILE A 100 25.51 -16.55 24.19
N SER A 101 26.64 -16.84 23.57
CA SER A 101 27.60 -15.84 23.09
C SER A 101 28.03 -16.19 21.67
N LEU A 102 28.80 -15.32 21.02
CA LEU A 102 29.24 -15.54 19.63
C LEU A 102 30.01 -16.87 19.48
N ASP A 103 30.91 -17.15 20.43
CA ASP A 103 31.86 -18.25 20.39
C ASP A 103 31.67 -19.27 21.53
N GLY A 104 30.67 -19.06 22.41
CA GLY A 104 30.43 -19.89 23.59
C GLY A 104 31.26 -19.45 24.80
N SER A 105 32.02 -18.37 24.71
CA SER A 105 32.77 -17.80 25.82
C SER A 105 31.85 -17.15 26.87
N LEU A 106 32.31 -17.20 28.12
CA LEU A 106 31.75 -16.46 29.26
C LEU A 106 32.25 -15.00 29.33
N THR A 107 33.23 -14.64 28.50
CA THR A 107 33.80 -13.29 28.45
C THR A 107 33.28 -12.53 27.24
N GLY A 108 32.77 -11.32 27.43
CA GLY A 108 32.22 -10.48 26.36
C GLY A 108 30.71 -10.39 26.41
N LYS A 109 30.08 -10.00 25.28
CA LYS A 109 28.62 -9.86 25.19
C LYS A 109 27.94 -11.24 25.20
N GLN A 110 26.96 -11.40 26.08
CA GLN A 110 26.11 -12.58 26.16
C GLN A 110 24.64 -12.18 26.07
N LEU A 111 23.81 -13.08 25.55
CA LEU A 111 22.35 -13.01 25.60
C LEU A 111 21.83 -14.08 26.56
N GLN A 112 21.05 -13.67 27.55
CA GLN A 112 20.28 -14.59 28.36
C GLN A 112 19.05 -15.05 27.58
N VAL A 113 18.85 -16.35 27.44
CA VAL A 113 17.58 -16.92 26.96
C VAL A 113 16.70 -17.15 28.17
N TYR A 114 15.71 -16.29 28.36
CA TYR A 114 14.79 -16.33 29.49
C TYR A 114 13.56 -17.15 29.13
N ARG A 115 13.34 -18.30 29.79
CA ARG A 115 12.17 -19.19 29.56
C ARG A 115 11.98 -19.54 28.07
N GLY A 116 13.07 -19.93 27.40
CA GLY A 116 13.03 -20.40 26.02
C GLY A 116 12.48 -21.83 25.91
N TYR A 117 11.76 -22.11 24.84
CA TYR A 117 11.34 -23.45 24.45
C TYR A 117 12.43 -24.20 23.68
N TYR A 118 12.28 -25.52 23.57
CA TYR A 118 13.22 -26.38 22.86
C TYR A 118 13.06 -26.26 21.33
N THR A 119 13.59 -27.23 20.59
CA THR A 119 13.60 -27.26 19.13
C THR A 119 12.19 -27.20 18.52
N GLY A 120 12.01 -26.36 17.50
CA GLY A 120 10.71 -26.12 16.84
C GLY A 120 9.66 -25.47 17.75
N GLY A 121 10.05 -24.98 18.94
CA GLY A 121 9.12 -24.46 19.94
C GLY A 121 8.46 -25.53 20.81
N ASN A 122 8.94 -26.78 20.77
CA ASN A 122 8.47 -27.84 21.65
C ASN A 122 8.86 -27.60 23.11
N LYS A 123 8.11 -28.19 24.04
CA LYS A 123 8.45 -28.14 25.46
C LYS A 123 9.69 -29.00 25.78
N PHE A 124 10.50 -28.54 26.73
CA PHE A 124 11.41 -29.42 27.45
C PHE A 124 10.62 -30.43 28.28
N THR A 125 10.94 -31.72 28.13
CA THR A 125 10.24 -32.83 28.80
C THR A 125 11.13 -33.61 29.75
N SER A 126 12.44 -33.36 29.74
CA SER A 126 13.43 -33.99 30.61
C SER A 126 14.56 -33.01 30.97
N ASN A 127 15.14 -33.17 32.16
CA ASN A 127 16.35 -32.42 32.56
C ASN A 127 17.62 -32.90 31.83
N ASP A 128 17.59 -34.10 31.24
CA ASP A 128 18.71 -34.69 30.49
C ASP A 128 18.59 -34.44 28.97
N GLN A 129 17.67 -33.56 28.56
CA GLN A 129 17.42 -33.24 27.15
C GLN A 129 18.60 -32.44 26.57
N ALA A 130 18.96 -32.74 25.33
CA ALA A 130 20.31 -32.61 24.74
C ALA A 130 20.84 -31.18 24.45
N LEU A 131 20.43 -30.14 25.17
CA LEU A 131 21.05 -28.81 25.07
C LEU A 131 22.22 -28.69 26.05
N GLN A 132 23.43 -28.44 25.55
CA GLN A 132 24.67 -28.41 26.32
C GLN A 132 25.51 -27.16 26.02
N VAL A 133 26.41 -26.81 26.95
CA VAL A 133 27.40 -25.74 26.72
C VAL A 133 28.28 -26.12 25.52
N GLY A 134 28.46 -25.17 24.61
CA GLY A 134 29.19 -25.32 23.35
C GLY A 134 28.30 -25.55 22.13
N ASP A 135 27.04 -25.94 22.33
CA ASP A 135 26.09 -26.21 21.24
C ASP A 135 25.88 -24.98 20.37
N SER A 136 25.95 -25.18 19.05
CA SER A 136 25.59 -24.15 18.07
C SER A 136 24.07 -24.07 17.95
N VAL A 137 23.52 -22.86 18.13
CA VAL A 137 22.09 -22.61 18.09
C VAL A 137 21.74 -21.43 17.19
N VAL A 138 20.57 -21.53 16.55
CA VAL A 138 19.84 -20.36 16.02
C VAL A 138 18.52 -20.27 16.75
N ILE A 139 18.24 -19.12 17.36
CA ILE A 139 17.08 -18.90 18.23
C ILE A 139 16.21 -17.82 17.62
N TYR A 140 14.92 -18.11 17.51
CA TYR A 140 13.88 -17.17 17.14
C TYR A 140 13.20 -16.60 18.38
N GLY A 141 13.15 -15.28 18.52
CA GLY A 141 12.48 -14.63 19.65
C GLY A 141 12.52 -13.11 19.58
N THR A 142 12.00 -12.47 20.64
CA THR A 142 12.08 -11.02 20.84
C THR A 142 13.12 -10.69 21.92
N TYR A 143 13.55 -9.43 21.99
CA TYR A 143 14.76 -9.05 22.72
C TYR A 143 14.52 -7.88 23.68
N GLN A 144 15.26 -7.80 24.78
CA GLN A 144 15.21 -6.64 25.66
C GLN A 144 16.51 -6.43 26.42
N LEU A 145 16.68 -5.22 26.97
CA LEU A 145 17.68 -4.93 27.99
C LEU A 145 17.00 -4.92 29.36
N TYR A 146 17.03 -6.04 30.08
CA TYR A 146 16.41 -6.17 31.40
C TYR A 146 17.45 -6.14 32.51
N SER A 147 17.37 -5.17 33.41
CA SER A 147 18.30 -5.03 34.54
C SER A 147 19.78 -5.05 34.11
N SER A 148 20.11 -4.32 33.05
CA SER A 148 21.44 -4.26 32.41
C SER A 148 21.93 -5.57 31.76
N LYS A 149 21.05 -6.56 31.55
CA LYS A 149 21.35 -7.80 30.82
C LYS A 149 20.59 -7.81 29.49
N TYR A 150 21.28 -8.18 28.42
CA TYR A 150 20.60 -8.47 27.16
C TYR A 150 19.90 -9.83 27.26
N GLU A 151 18.62 -9.85 26.92
CA GLU A 151 17.76 -11.01 27.10
C GLU A 151 17.00 -11.31 25.80
N ILE A 152 16.91 -12.59 25.44
CA ILE A 152 15.88 -13.13 24.54
C ILE A 152 14.70 -13.53 25.43
N ASN A 153 13.54 -12.93 25.15
CA ASN A 153 12.37 -13.04 25.99
C ASN A 153 11.77 -14.46 26.05
N SER A 154 10.84 -14.63 26.99
CA SER A 154 10.06 -15.85 27.15
C SER A 154 9.31 -16.21 25.88
N GLY A 155 9.28 -17.51 25.57
CA GLY A 155 8.62 -18.01 24.37
C GLY A 155 9.50 -18.08 23.12
N SER A 156 10.79 -17.75 23.25
CA SER A 156 11.79 -18.01 22.22
C SER A 156 11.90 -19.50 21.87
N LYS A 157 12.32 -19.82 20.65
CA LYS A 157 12.30 -21.16 20.07
C LYS A 157 13.63 -21.46 19.40
N ILE A 158 14.14 -22.68 19.56
CA ILE A 158 15.35 -23.11 18.86
C ILE A 158 14.96 -23.56 17.44
N ALA A 159 15.46 -22.86 16.43
CA ALA A 159 15.24 -23.17 15.01
C ALA A 159 16.37 -24.02 14.42
N TYR A 160 17.55 -23.99 15.04
CA TYR A 160 18.69 -24.82 14.65
C TYR A 160 19.46 -25.26 15.88
N LEU A 161 19.86 -26.52 15.91
CA LEU A 161 20.73 -27.10 16.94
C LEU A 161 21.74 -28.04 16.28
N ASN A 162 23.03 -27.74 16.41
CA ASN A 162 24.15 -28.62 16.03
C ASN A 162 24.01 -29.29 14.65
N GLY A 163 23.79 -28.52 13.58
CA GLY A 163 23.65 -29.08 12.23
C GLY A 163 22.22 -29.38 11.82
N THR A 164 21.28 -29.40 12.75
CA THR A 164 19.89 -29.80 12.50
C THR A 164 18.95 -28.60 12.57
N SER A 165 18.21 -28.35 11.49
CA SER A 165 17.14 -27.33 11.44
C SER A 165 15.81 -27.91 11.92
N TYR A 166 14.98 -27.05 12.49
CA TYR A 166 13.66 -27.36 12.99
C TYR A 166 12.68 -26.28 12.57
N ASP A 167 11.51 -26.69 12.08
CA ASP A 167 10.47 -25.74 11.71
C ASP A 167 9.99 -24.97 12.92
N VAL A 168 10.13 -23.65 12.84
CA VAL A 168 9.59 -22.72 13.81
C VAL A 168 8.46 -21.97 13.14
N ALA A 169 7.26 -22.06 13.72
CA ALA A 169 6.17 -21.15 13.34
C ALA A 169 6.60 -19.72 13.69
N GLU A 170 6.99 -18.97 12.68
CA GLU A 170 7.28 -17.55 12.78
C GLU A 170 5.99 -16.78 13.09
N VAL A 171 6.11 -15.78 13.95
CA VAL A 171 5.08 -14.78 14.10
C VAL A 171 5.23 -13.84 12.90
N THR A 172 4.35 -13.96 11.93
CA THR A 172 4.32 -13.06 10.78
C THR A 172 3.74 -11.73 11.26
N THR A 173 4.60 -10.74 11.40
CA THR A 173 4.20 -9.34 11.59
C THR A 173 3.87 -8.65 10.27
N ASP A 174 4.02 -9.38 9.16
CA ASP A 174 3.60 -8.93 7.85
C ASP A 174 2.08 -8.88 7.81
N VAL A 175 1.57 -7.67 7.59
CA VAL A 175 0.15 -7.39 7.52
C VAL A 175 -0.20 -7.17 6.05
N THR A 176 -1.17 -7.91 5.54
CA THR A 176 -1.70 -7.66 4.19
C THR A 176 -2.55 -6.38 4.17
N GLY A 177 -2.36 -5.56 3.13
CA GLY A 177 -3.05 -4.29 2.94
C GLY A 177 -2.24 -3.05 3.35
N THR A 178 -2.42 -1.96 2.63
CA THR A 178 -1.70 -0.69 2.84
C THR A 178 -2.16 -0.02 4.14
N PRO A 179 -1.28 0.21 5.14
CA PRO A 179 -1.62 0.99 6.33
C PRO A 179 -2.17 2.37 5.98
N SER A 180 -3.28 2.78 6.60
CA SER A 180 -3.83 4.12 6.44
C SER A 180 -4.51 4.62 7.72
N GLY A 181 -4.77 5.93 7.78
CA GLY A 181 -5.38 6.60 8.92
C GLY A 181 -4.37 7.04 9.98
N ASN A 182 -4.78 7.98 10.81
CA ASN A 182 -3.95 8.52 11.91
C ASN A 182 -4.50 8.21 13.30
N GLY A 183 -5.58 7.42 13.39
CA GLY A 183 -6.17 6.96 14.64
C GLY A 183 -7.17 7.93 15.28
N THR A 184 -7.58 8.99 14.57
CA THR A 184 -8.66 9.91 14.96
C THR A 184 -10.04 9.41 14.50
N LEU A 185 -11.13 10.02 14.98
CA LEU A 185 -12.48 9.62 14.53
C LEU A 185 -12.69 9.92 13.04
N GLU A 186 -12.14 11.04 12.58
CA GLU A 186 -12.20 11.52 11.19
C GLU A 186 -11.27 10.73 10.26
N SER A 187 -10.19 10.17 10.81
CA SER A 187 -9.22 9.36 10.07
C SER A 187 -8.79 8.15 10.93
N PRO A 188 -9.71 7.18 11.13
CA PRO A 188 -9.43 6.00 11.94
C PRO A 188 -8.32 5.19 11.27
N TYR A 189 -7.47 4.55 12.07
CA TYR A 189 -6.55 3.57 11.51
C TYR A 189 -7.35 2.47 10.80
N ASN A 190 -6.92 2.03 9.63
CA ASN A 190 -7.37 0.73 9.15
C ASN A 190 -6.71 -0.40 9.97
N THR A 191 -7.22 -1.62 9.87
CA THR A 191 -6.65 -2.75 10.62
C THR A 191 -5.18 -2.99 10.30
N ALA A 192 -4.74 -2.68 9.07
CA ALA A 192 -3.34 -2.81 8.66
C ALA A 192 -2.41 -1.86 9.42
N ALA A 193 -2.78 -0.59 9.56
CA ALA A 193 -2.03 0.39 10.33
C ALA A 193 -1.99 0.04 11.81
N ALA A 194 -3.12 -0.35 12.39
CA ALA A 194 -3.18 -0.75 13.80
C ALA A 194 -2.27 -1.95 14.09
N LEU A 195 -2.34 -3.01 13.27
CA LEU A 195 -1.50 -4.19 13.41
C LEU A 195 -0.01 -3.86 13.25
N LYS A 196 0.35 -3.04 12.25
CA LYS A 196 1.75 -2.61 12.05
C LYS A 196 2.29 -1.84 13.25
N LEU A 197 1.51 -0.92 13.82
CA LEU A 197 1.89 -0.18 15.02
C LEU A 197 2.07 -1.10 16.23
N ILE A 198 1.16 -2.05 16.43
CA ILE A 198 1.23 -3.03 17.52
C ILE A 198 2.48 -3.91 17.39
N TYR A 199 2.72 -4.47 16.21
CA TYR A 199 3.86 -5.36 15.96
C TYR A 199 5.21 -4.63 16.01
N ALA A 200 5.24 -3.36 15.63
CA ALA A 200 6.44 -2.52 15.78
C ALA A 200 6.69 -2.08 17.24
N GLY A 201 5.77 -2.38 18.18
CA GLY A 201 5.84 -1.90 19.56
C GLY A 201 5.59 -0.40 19.71
N ASN A 202 4.99 0.23 18.69
CA ASN A 202 4.71 1.66 18.61
C ASN A 202 3.21 1.97 18.71
N ALA A 203 2.43 1.07 19.32
CA ALA A 203 1.02 1.32 19.59
C ALA A 203 0.86 2.56 20.50
N PRO A 204 0.00 3.54 20.15
CA PRO A 204 -0.24 4.70 21.00
C PRO A 204 -0.78 4.28 22.38
N SER A 205 -0.32 4.97 23.43
CA SER A 205 -0.84 4.75 24.79
C SER A 205 -2.26 5.31 24.97
N ASP A 206 -2.61 6.35 24.21
CA ASP A 206 -3.93 6.94 24.18
C ASP A 206 -4.92 6.06 23.40
N LYS A 207 -6.22 6.26 23.64
CA LYS A 207 -7.26 5.58 22.87
C LYS A 207 -7.27 6.12 21.44
N VAL A 208 -7.45 5.21 20.49
CA VAL A 208 -7.51 5.49 19.06
C VAL A 208 -8.73 4.85 18.43
N TYR A 209 -9.05 5.27 17.22
CA TYR A 209 -10.12 4.72 16.41
C TYR A 209 -9.53 3.78 15.35
N VAL A 210 -10.06 2.57 15.26
CA VAL A 210 -9.68 1.59 14.21
C VAL A 210 -10.93 1.15 13.46
N GLN A 211 -10.89 1.27 12.13
CA GLN A 211 -11.91 0.78 11.23
C GLN A 211 -11.60 -0.66 10.79
N GLY A 212 -12.63 -1.49 10.72
CA GLY A 212 -12.55 -2.83 10.15
C GLY A 212 -13.92 -3.46 9.95
N ARG A 213 -13.90 -4.70 9.46
CA ARG A 213 -15.08 -5.55 9.30
C ARG A 213 -15.02 -6.71 10.28
N VAL A 214 -16.14 -7.00 10.94
CA VAL A 214 -16.25 -8.09 11.91
C VAL A 214 -15.99 -9.43 11.21
N CYS A 215 -15.08 -10.23 11.74
CA CYS A 215 -14.74 -11.53 11.20
C CYS A 215 -15.85 -12.56 11.47
N ALA A 216 -15.97 -13.55 10.59
CA ALA A 216 -17.00 -14.60 10.73
C ALA A 216 -16.75 -15.61 11.86
N SER A 217 -15.52 -15.69 12.36
CA SER A 217 -15.12 -16.61 13.44
C SER A 217 -14.93 -15.89 14.77
N ASP A 218 -15.14 -16.62 15.86
CA ASP A 218 -14.79 -16.20 17.23
C ASP A 218 -15.56 -14.96 17.75
N LEU A 219 -16.72 -14.65 17.16
CA LEU A 219 -17.66 -13.64 17.67
C LEU A 219 -18.47 -14.20 18.85
N SER A 220 -18.34 -13.57 20.01
CA SER A 220 -19.09 -13.90 21.22
C SER A 220 -19.66 -12.64 21.86
N VAL A 221 -20.99 -12.57 22.00
CA VAL A 221 -21.69 -11.47 22.66
C VAL A 221 -22.24 -11.95 24.00
N ASP A 222 -21.80 -11.35 25.10
CA ASP A 222 -22.35 -11.59 26.45
C ASP A 222 -23.39 -10.52 26.79
N THR A 223 -24.67 -10.88 26.71
CA THR A 223 -25.78 -10.02 27.13
C THR A 223 -26.17 -10.22 28.60
N SER A 224 -25.57 -11.19 29.30
CA SER A 224 -26.04 -11.69 30.58
C SER A 224 -25.29 -11.15 31.79
N SER A 225 -23.96 -11.04 31.71
CA SER A 225 -23.11 -10.67 32.84
C SER A 225 -22.59 -9.25 32.70
N TYR A 226 -21.95 -8.95 31.57
CA TYR A 226 -21.23 -7.70 31.37
C TYR A 226 -21.83 -6.81 30.27
N GLY A 227 -22.58 -7.38 29.32
CA GLY A 227 -23.14 -6.63 28.20
C GLY A 227 -22.08 -6.24 27.17
N ASN A 228 -21.04 -7.05 26.98
CA ASN A 228 -19.91 -6.77 26.09
C ASN A 228 -19.70 -7.93 25.10
N ALA A 229 -18.83 -7.75 24.11
CA ALA A 229 -18.50 -8.75 23.12
C ALA A 229 -16.98 -8.94 22.98
N THR A 230 -16.57 -10.17 22.68
CA THR A 230 -15.23 -10.47 22.17
C THR A 230 -15.36 -10.93 20.73
N TYR A 231 -14.63 -10.29 19.83
CA TYR A 231 -14.68 -10.56 18.39
C TYR A 231 -13.41 -10.07 17.71
N TYR A 232 -13.27 -10.34 16.41
CA TYR A 232 -12.15 -9.87 15.61
C TYR A 232 -12.61 -8.94 14.50
N ILE A 233 -11.76 -7.98 14.12
CA ILE A 233 -11.92 -7.16 12.93
C ILE A 233 -10.72 -7.29 11.98
N SER A 234 -10.97 -7.29 10.68
CA SER A 234 -9.95 -7.21 9.63
C SER A 234 -10.45 -6.33 8.48
N ALA A 235 -9.60 -6.03 7.48
CA ALA A 235 -9.97 -5.14 6.37
C ALA A 235 -11.22 -5.64 5.61
N ASN A 236 -11.36 -6.96 5.47
CA ASN A 236 -12.42 -7.62 4.70
C ASN A 236 -13.27 -8.62 5.52
N GLY A 237 -13.03 -8.75 6.83
CA GLY A 237 -13.70 -9.75 7.67
C GLY A 237 -13.10 -11.17 7.58
N SER A 238 -11.92 -11.31 6.97
CA SER A 238 -11.12 -12.55 6.96
C SER A 238 -10.61 -12.94 8.36
N SER A 239 -10.26 -14.22 8.53
CA SER A 239 -9.56 -14.76 9.70
C SER A 239 -8.05 -14.47 9.71
N THR A 240 -7.50 -13.92 8.63
CA THR A 240 -6.11 -13.45 8.52
C THR A 240 -6.02 -11.96 8.85
N ASP A 241 -4.87 -11.50 9.34
CA ASP A 241 -4.58 -10.08 9.61
C ASP A 241 -5.70 -9.35 10.35
N ARG A 242 -6.04 -9.92 11.51
CA ARG A 242 -7.17 -9.51 12.33
C ARG A 242 -6.73 -8.99 13.68
N LEU A 243 -7.43 -7.96 14.14
CA LEU A 243 -7.28 -7.34 15.45
C LEU A 243 -8.40 -7.82 16.37
N GLU A 244 -8.06 -8.29 17.57
CA GLU A 244 -9.06 -8.68 18.56
C GLU A 244 -9.68 -7.43 19.22
N VAL A 245 -10.99 -7.46 19.43
CA VAL A 245 -11.70 -6.53 20.30
C VAL A 245 -12.06 -7.30 21.57
N TYR A 246 -11.20 -7.22 22.59
CA TYR A 246 -11.41 -7.98 23.82
C TYR A 246 -12.40 -7.27 24.75
N ARG A 247 -13.58 -7.86 24.96
CA ARG A 247 -14.64 -7.32 25.85
C ARG A 247 -15.04 -5.88 25.51
N GLY A 248 -15.24 -5.59 24.23
CA GLY A 248 -15.70 -4.29 23.74
C GLY A 248 -17.20 -4.09 23.95
N TYR A 249 -17.61 -2.84 24.19
CA TYR A 249 -19.02 -2.44 24.28
C TYR A 249 -19.62 -2.11 22.91
N GLY A 250 -20.94 -2.16 22.82
CA GLY A 250 -21.71 -1.86 21.62
C GLY A 250 -21.70 -0.36 21.25
N LEU A 251 -22.53 -0.01 20.26
CA LEU A 251 -22.55 1.33 19.67
C LEU A 251 -22.73 2.43 20.73
N GLY A 252 -21.79 3.38 20.78
CA GLY A 252 -21.77 4.48 21.74
C GLY A 252 -21.36 4.11 23.16
N GLY A 253 -20.72 2.96 23.33
CA GLY A 253 -20.34 2.44 24.65
C GLY A 253 -21.49 1.80 25.42
N ASN A 254 -22.64 1.58 24.78
CA ASN A 254 -23.77 0.91 25.37
C ASN A 254 -23.51 -0.59 25.54
N LYS A 255 -24.20 -1.20 26.50
CA LYS A 255 -24.19 -2.67 26.64
C LYS A 255 -24.96 -3.31 25.49
N PHE A 256 -24.44 -4.43 24.99
CA PHE A 256 -25.21 -5.29 24.09
C PHE A 256 -26.42 -5.87 24.84
N THR A 257 -27.60 -5.74 24.25
CA THR A 257 -28.84 -6.31 24.80
C THR A 257 -29.34 -7.51 24.00
N SER A 258 -28.87 -7.65 22.75
CA SER A 258 -29.04 -8.83 21.90
C SER A 258 -27.73 -9.24 21.24
N ALA A 259 -27.58 -10.54 20.98
CA ALA A 259 -26.47 -11.06 20.18
C ALA A 259 -26.55 -10.61 18.71
N ASP A 260 -27.75 -10.30 18.21
CA ASP A 260 -27.98 -9.86 16.83
C ASP A 260 -27.56 -8.39 16.57
N GLU A 261 -27.19 -7.65 17.63
CA GLU A 261 -26.69 -6.28 17.49
C GLU A 261 -25.29 -6.24 16.86
N LEU A 262 -24.57 -7.36 16.79
CA LEU A 262 -23.27 -7.43 16.11
C LEU A 262 -23.19 -8.75 15.36
N GLN A 263 -22.84 -8.68 14.08
CA GLN A 263 -22.76 -9.85 13.22
C GLN A 263 -21.50 -9.81 12.34
N ALA A 264 -21.13 -10.98 11.81
CA ALA A 264 -20.06 -11.10 10.84
C ALA A 264 -20.30 -10.21 9.62
N GLY A 265 -19.24 -9.54 9.14
CA GLY A 265 -19.28 -8.65 7.99
C GLY A 265 -19.67 -7.20 8.31
N ASP A 266 -20.16 -6.92 9.52
CA ASP A 266 -20.46 -5.56 9.96
C ASP A 266 -19.23 -4.66 9.83
N SER A 267 -19.42 -3.51 9.20
CA SER A 267 -18.41 -2.46 9.12
C SER A 267 -18.45 -1.64 10.39
N VAL A 268 -17.35 -1.56 11.11
CA VAL A 268 -17.26 -0.92 12.42
C VAL A 268 -16.09 0.05 12.51
N ILE A 269 -16.23 1.07 13.35
CA ILE A 269 -15.10 1.82 13.92
C ILE A 269 -15.11 1.57 15.42
N VAL A 270 -14.00 1.07 15.95
CA VAL A 270 -13.82 0.75 17.36
C VAL A 270 -12.89 1.77 17.98
N TYR A 271 -13.30 2.35 19.11
CA TYR A 271 -12.52 3.28 19.90
C TYR A 271 -11.95 2.59 21.14
N GLY A 272 -10.63 2.60 21.32
CA GLY A 272 -9.98 1.93 22.46
C GLY A 272 -8.46 2.00 22.44
N THR A 273 -7.81 1.39 23.43
CA THR A 273 -6.34 1.32 23.54
C THR A 273 -5.83 0.03 22.89
N LEU A 274 -4.79 0.14 22.05
CA LEU A 274 -4.16 -0.99 21.35
C LEU A 274 -3.04 -1.60 22.19
N VAL A 275 -2.88 -2.93 22.15
CA VAL A 275 -1.80 -3.65 22.82
C VAL A 275 -1.40 -4.90 22.05
N TYR A 276 -0.13 -5.31 22.18
CA TYR A 276 0.30 -6.65 21.81
C TYR A 276 0.25 -7.59 23.02
N TYR A 277 -0.93 -8.10 23.33
CA TYR A 277 -1.15 -8.85 24.55
C TYR A 277 -0.30 -10.13 24.59
N ASN A 278 0.54 -10.23 25.63
CA ASN A 278 1.52 -11.30 25.84
C ASN A 278 2.42 -11.59 24.63
N ASN A 279 2.71 -10.57 23.80
CA ASN A 279 3.46 -10.71 22.55
C ASN A 279 2.88 -11.80 21.63
N LYS A 280 1.56 -11.97 21.65
CA LYS A 280 0.86 -13.03 20.92
C LYS A 280 -0.35 -12.51 20.18
N THR A 281 -1.18 -11.72 20.85
CA THR A 281 -2.46 -11.28 20.32
C THR A 281 -2.48 -9.77 20.14
N PRO A 282 -2.58 -9.24 18.91
CA PRO A 282 -2.88 -7.83 18.72
C PRO A 282 -4.34 -7.60 19.11
N GLU A 283 -4.59 -6.73 20.09
CA GLU A 283 -5.93 -6.51 20.61
C GLU A 283 -6.19 -5.07 21.04
N PHE A 284 -7.46 -4.70 21.07
CA PHE A 284 -7.96 -3.65 21.95
C PHE A 284 -8.10 -4.19 23.37
N THR A 285 -7.65 -3.42 24.36
CA THR A 285 -7.90 -3.73 25.77
C THR A 285 -9.39 -3.63 26.12
N SER A 286 -9.79 -4.23 27.26
CA SER A 286 -11.15 -4.10 27.78
C SER A 286 -11.56 -2.64 28.01
N GLY A 287 -12.81 -2.29 27.70
CA GLY A 287 -13.32 -0.91 27.79
C GLY A 287 -13.21 -0.11 26.48
N SER A 288 -12.96 -0.81 25.36
CA SER A 288 -13.21 -0.32 24.01
C SER A 288 -14.70 -0.27 23.70
N SER A 289 -15.10 0.48 22.68
CA SER A 289 -16.49 0.58 22.26
C SER A 289 -16.63 0.83 20.77
N ILE A 290 -17.68 0.30 20.16
CA ILE A 290 -18.06 0.65 18.79
C ILE A 290 -18.59 2.09 18.76
N VAL A 291 -18.08 2.92 17.85
CA VAL A 291 -18.57 4.30 17.63
C VAL A 291 -19.28 4.47 16.28
N TYR A 292 -19.07 3.51 15.38
CA TYR A 292 -19.75 3.41 14.10
C TYR A 292 -20.06 1.94 13.81
N ARG A 293 -21.25 1.64 13.29
CA ARG A 293 -21.63 0.31 12.78
C ARG A 293 -22.58 0.45 11.59
N ASN A 294 -22.19 -0.03 10.41
CA ASN A 294 -23.03 -0.09 9.21
C ASN A 294 -23.81 1.19 8.86
N GLY A 295 -23.19 2.36 9.04
CA GLY A 295 -23.82 3.66 8.77
C GLY A 295 -24.44 4.31 10.01
N GLU A 296 -24.62 3.57 11.10
CA GLU A 296 -25.05 4.10 12.39
C GLU A 296 -23.86 4.68 13.13
N THR A 297 -23.92 5.95 13.51
CA THR A 297 -22.94 6.57 14.41
C THR A 297 -23.50 6.67 15.82
N ALA A 298 -22.64 6.49 16.80
CA ALA A 298 -22.98 6.70 18.19
C ALA A 298 -23.42 8.16 18.41
N SER A 299 -24.65 8.37 18.86
CA SER A 299 -25.05 9.67 19.40
C SER A 299 -24.42 9.83 20.78
N THR A 300 -23.25 10.46 20.85
CA THR A 300 -22.66 10.89 22.12
C THR A 300 -22.62 12.41 22.12
N GLY A 301 -23.23 13.00 23.14
CA GLY A 301 -23.22 14.45 23.33
C GLY A 301 -21.79 14.99 23.34
N GLY A 302 -21.53 15.96 22.46
CA GLY A 302 -20.32 16.76 22.42
C GLY A 302 -19.37 16.43 21.27
N GLY A 303 -19.52 17.16 20.15
CA GLY A 303 -18.46 17.40 19.16
C GLY A 303 -18.53 16.65 17.82
N SER A 304 -18.98 17.37 16.79
CA SER A 304 -18.81 17.19 15.32
C SER A 304 -17.48 16.56 14.84
N THR A 305 -17.27 15.91 13.67
CA THR A 305 -18.05 15.30 12.55
C THR A 305 -17.08 14.81 11.45
N GLY A 306 -17.42 13.76 10.68
CA GLY A 306 -17.02 13.55 9.27
C GLY A 306 -16.84 12.06 8.89
N GLY A 307 -17.22 11.50 7.73
CA GLY A 307 -17.84 11.98 6.50
C GLY A 307 -17.31 11.17 5.30
N GLY A 308 -18.01 10.13 4.82
CA GLY A 308 -17.44 9.17 3.83
C GLY A 308 -17.84 9.41 2.38
N GLU A 309 -16.83 9.56 1.50
CA GLU A 309 -16.90 9.44 0.03
C GLU A 309 -17.09 7.97 -0.40
N SER A 310 -17.75 7.71 -1.53
CA SER A 310 -17.74 6.36 -2.15
C SER A 310 -16.48 6.15 -2.99
N SER A 311 -16.09 4.89 -3.18
CA SER A 311 -14.87 4.47 -3.88
C SER A 311 -14.81 4.83 -5.38
N ASP A 312 -15.81 5.54 -5.91
CA ASP A 312 -15.92 5.99 -7.30
C ASP A 312 -15.73 7.52 -7.46
N GLY A 313 -15.33 8.22 -6.40
CA GLY A 313 -15.17 9.68 -6.45
C GLY A 313 -16.51 10.42 -6.48
N THR A 314 -17.58 9.83 -5.94
CA THR A 314 -18.87 10.51 -5.84
C THR A 314 -19.32 10.71 -4.39
N ILE A 315 -20.03 11.80 -4.15
CA ILE A 315 -20.73 12.08 -2.89
C ILE A 315 -22.20 12.26 -3.22
N THR A 316 -23.04 11.40 -2.67
CA THR A 316 -24.50 11.47 -2.89
C THR A 316 -25.21 12.02 -1.66
N PHE A 317 -25.90 13.14 -1.84
CA PHE A 317 -26.87 13.67 -0.89
C PHE A 317 -28.28 13.26 -1.29
N ASP A 318 -28.79 12.20 -0.66
CA ASP A 318 -30.12 11.66 -0.94
C ASP A 318 -31.20 12.40 -0.14
N PHE A 319 -31.82 13.39 -0.77
CA PHE A 319 -32.94 14.12 -0.17
C PHE A 319 -34.23 13.30 -0.16
N SER A 320 -34.35 12.21 -0.93
CA SER A 320 -35.51 11.33 -0.85
C SER A 320 -35.58 10.58 0.49
N ALA A 321 -34.42 10.34 1.09
CA ALA A 321 -34.27 9.82 2.45
C ALA A 321 -34.15 10.91 3.52
N ASN A 322 -34.27 12.19 3.14
CA ASN A 322 -34.01 13.34 4.01
C ASN A 322 -32.65 13.30 4.72
N CYS A 323 -31.57 13.00 3.99
CA CYS A 323 -30.22 12.81 4.58
C CYS A 323 -29.77 13.91 5.56
N PHE A 324 -30.09 15.18 5.29
CA PHE A 324 -29.76 16.31 6.17
C PHE A 324 -30.75 16.57 7.31
N ASN A 325 -31.81 15.77 7.45
CA ASN A 325 -32.91 15.99 8.40
C ASN A 325 -33.53 17.38 8.27
N VAL A 326 -33.79 17.83 7.04
CA VAL A 326 -34.42 19.12 6.78
C VAL A 326 -35.84 19.11 7.35
N THR A 327 -36.24 20.21 8.00
CA THR A 327 -37.56 20.34 8.62
C THR A 327 -38.69 20.24 7.59
N SER A 328 -39.82 19.64 7.98
CA SER A 328 -41.05 19.65 7.19
C SER A 328 -41.84 20.95 7.34
N GLU A 329 -41.47 21.80 8.31
CA GLU A 329 -42.07 23.12 8.49
C GLU A 329 -41.54 24.11 7.46
N LYS A 330 -42.44 24.89 6.87
CA LYS A 330 -42.06 25.91 5.88
C LYS A 330 -41.35 27.06 6.56
N THR A 331 -40.13 27.36 6.14
CA THR A 331 -39.36 28.50 6.66
C THR A 331 -38.61 29.23 5.55
N THR A 332 -38.28 30.50 5.80
CA THR A 332 -37.43 31.34 4.95
C THR A 332 -36.09 31.67 5.61
N ALA A 333 -35.97 31.44 6.92
CA ALA A 333 -34.80 31.79 7.70
C ALA A 333 -33.62 30.91 7.30
N GLU A 334 -32.45 31.54 7.13
CA GLU A 334 -31.20 30.82 6.88
C GLU A 334 -30.99 29.76 7.97
N THR A 335 -30.90 28.51 7.56
CA THR A 335 -30.74 27.38 8.47
C THR A 335 -29.69 26.43 7.92
N THR A 336 -28.76 26.01 8.78
CA THR A 336 -27.71 25.05 8.43
C THR A 336 -28.03 23.67 9.01
N TYR A 337 -27.91 22.65 8.17
CA TYR A 337 -28.06 21.24 8.50
C TYR A 337 -26.75 20.52 8.25
N THR A 338 -26.50 19.41 8.95
CA THR A 338 -25.25 18.64 8.83
C THR A 338 -25.52 17.19 8.51
N TYR A 339 -24.74 16.60 7.60
CA TYR A 339 -24.80 15.19 7.23
C TYR A 339 -23.42 14.72 6.81
N ASN A 340 -22.89 13.67 7.43
CA ASN A 340 -21.60 13.06 7.08
C ASN A 340 -20.46 14.10 6.89
N GLY A 341 -20.28 15.04 7.82
CA GLY A 341 -19.22 16.07 7.73
C GLY A 341 -19.50 17.23 6.78
N TYR A 342 -20.51 17.12 5.94
CA TYR A 342 -20.95 18.20 5.07
C TYR A 342 -22.02 19.05 5.76
N SER A 343 -22.02 20.34 5.44
CA SER A 343 -23.06 21.27 5.85
C SER A 343 -23.90 21.71 4.65
N CYS A 344 -25.23 21.71 4.82
CA CYS A 344 -26.20 22.22 3.88
C CYS A 344 -26.89 23.44 4.48
N THR A 345 -26.57 24.64 3.98
CA THR A 345 -27.20 25.89 4.39
C THR A 345 -28.28 26.26 3.39
N LEU A 346 -29.51 26.39 3.88
CA LEU A 346 -30.70 26.70 3.09
C LEU A 346 -31.23 28.08 3.46
N THR A 347 -31.49 28.90 2.44
CA THR A 347 -32.19 30.18 2.57
C THR A 347 -33.18 30.30 1.41
N ALA A 348 -34.37 30.85 1.65
CA ALA A 348 -35.37 30.97 0.60
C ALA A 348 -36.14 32.28 0.65
N ALA A 349 -36.40 32.84 -0.54
CA ALA A 349 -37.23 34.04 -0.67
C ALA A 349 -38.70 33.78 -0.31
N THR A 350 -39.19 32.55 -0.51
CA THR A 350 -40.59 32.17 -0.22
C THR A 350 -40.72 31.10 0.85
N ALA A 351 -40.03 29.98 0.70
CA ALA A 351 -39.95 28.91 1.68
C ALA A 351 -38.98 27.84 1.17
N PHE A 352 -38.33 27.13 2.09
CA PHE A 352 -37.81 25.77 1.89
C PHE A 352 -38.38 24.84 2.96
N TYR A 353 -38.45 23.54 2.67
CA TYR A 353 -38.86 22.48 3.59
C TYR A 353 -38.68 21.10 2.93
N PHE A 354 -38.63 20.04 3.74
CA PHE A 354 -38.73 18.66 3.28
C PHE A 354 -40.18 18.22 3.11
N GLN A 355 -40.54 17.68 1.94
CA GLN A 355 -41.85 17.08 1.69
C GLN A 355 -41.76 15.56 1.85
N SER A 356 -42.23 15.04 2.99
CA SER A 356 -42.17 13.62 3.32
C SER A 356 -42.98 12.73 2.38
N SER A 357 -44.17 13.17 1.94
CA SER A 357 -45.02 12.38 1.04
C SER A 357 -44.45 12.20 -0.36
N GLY A 358 -43.57 13.11 -0.78
CA GLY A 358 -42.97 13.10 -2.12
C GLY A 358 -41.48 12.74 -2.12
N GLY A 359 -40.82 12.69 -0.96
CA GLY A 359 -39.40 12.38 -0.83
C GLY A 359 -38.52 13.41 -1.55
N TYR A 360 -38.62 14.69 -1.20
CA TYR A 360 -37.78 15.72 -1.78
C TYR A 360 -37.62 16.95 -0.89
N LEU A 361 -36.55 17.70 -1.12
CA LEU A 361 -36.39 19.07 -0.67
C LEU A 361 -37.14 20.01 -1.60
N MET A 362 -38.06 20.81 -1.06
CA MET A 362 -38.62 21.97 -1.74
C MET A 362 -37.72 23.17 -1.49
N LEU A 363 -37.20 23.78 -2.56
CA LEU A 363 -36.45 25.04 -2.50
C LEU A 363 -37.25 26.13 -3.24
N GLY A 364 -37.29 27.31 -2.64
CA GLY A 364 -38.14 28.42 -3.07
C GLY A 364 -37.81 29.01 -4.44
N LYS A 365 -38.42 30.15 -4.76
CA LYS A 365 -38.26 30.86 -6.04
C LYS A 365 -36.95 31.65 -6.11
N SER A 366 -36.82 32.50 -7.13
CA SER A 366 -35.70 33.42 -7.36
C SER A 366 -35.13 34.00 -6.08
N GLY A 367 -33.82 33.83 -5.88
CA GLY A 367 -33.10 34.25 -4.68
C GLY A 367 -33.00 33.18 -3.58
N SER A 368 -33.64 32.01 -3.75
CA SER A 368 -33.45 30.88 -2.84
C SER A 368 -32.16 30.13 -3.15
N THR A 369 -31.46 29.70 -2.11
CA THR A 369 -30.13 29.09 -2.18
C THR A 369 -30.03 27.84 -1.34
N LEU A 370 -29.28 26.87 -1.85
CA LEU A 370 -28.79 25.70 -1.15
C LEU A 370 -27.27 25.69 -1.28
N THR A 371 -26.56 25.88 -0.17
CA THR A 371 -25.10 25.86 -0.13
C THR A 371 -24.63 24.59 0.53
N LEU A 372 -23.92 23.76 -0.23
CA LEU A 372 -23.18 22.62 0.31
C LEU A 372 -21.76 23.06 0.64
N SER A 373 -21.25 22.65 1.79
CA SER A 373 -19.91 23.00 2.28
C SER A 373 -19.29 21.85 3.05
N GLY A 374 -17.95 21.89 3.20
CA GLY A 374 -17.15 20.80 3.76
C GLY A 374 -16.42 19.97 2.71
N PHE A 375 -16.34 20.47 1.47
CA PHE A 375 -15.56 19.82 0.42
C PHE A 375 -14.07 20.05 0.64
N THR A 376 -13.30 18.96 0.64
CA THR A 376 -11.82 18.99 0.71
C THR A 376 -11.17 18.51 -0.58
N SER A 377 -11.92 17.80 -1.43
CA SER A 377 -11.50 17.24 -2.71
C SER A 377 -11.95 18.14 -3.88
N THR A 378 -11.27 18.02 -5.02
CA THR A 378 -11.61 18.74 -6.26
C THR A 378 -13.03 18.36 -6.73
N VAL A 379 -13.90 19.32 -7.06
CA VAL A 379 -15.26 19.05 -7.57
C VAL A 379 -15.37 19.38 -9.06
N ALA A 380 -15.47 18.36 -9.91
CA ALA A 380 -15.55 18.53 -11.37
C ALA A 380 -16.98 18.78 -11.86
N LYS A 381 -17.96 18.11 -11.26
CA LYS A 381 -19.36 18.16 -11.72
C LYS A 381 -20.32 18.01 -10.55
N ILE A 382 -21.43 18.74 -10.59
CA ILE A 382 -22.56 18.60 -9.66
C ILE A 382 -23.79 18.21 -10.47
N GLU A 383 -24.50 17.17 -10.05
CA GLU A 383 -25.80 16.81 -10.59
C GLU A 383 -26.91 17.07 -9.58
N VAL A 384 -28.00 17.68 -10.05
CA VAL A 384 -29.20 17.94 -9.24
C VAL A 384 -30.37 17.22 -9.89
N VAL A 385 -30.91 16.23 -9.17
CA VAL A 385 -32.00 15.37 -9.64
C VAL A 385 -33.33 15.98 -9.20
N GLY A 386 -34.16 16.34 -10.17
CA GLY A 386 -35.51 16.87 -9.92
C GLY A 386 -36.61 15.81 -10.00
N THR A 387 -37.73 16.06 -9.33
CA THR A 387 -38.87 15.14 -9.25
C THR A 387 -39.89 15.38 -10.38
N SER A 388 -40.91 14.52 -10.47
CA SER A 388 -42.04 14.67 -11.40
C SER A 388 -42.90 15.91 -11.14
N GLY A 389 -42.89 16.42 -9.90
CA GLY A 389 -43.61 17.63 -9.50
C GLY A 389 -42.81 18.92 -9.65
N ALA A 390 -41.51 18.84 -9.98
CA ALA A 390 -40.68 20.02 -10.20
C ALA A 390 -41.15 20.80 -11.44
N SER A 391 -40.83 22.10 -11.49
CA SER A 391 -41.25 22.95 -12.60
C SER A 391 -40.40 22.70 -13.86
N ALA A 392 -41.04 22.58 -15.01
CA ALA A 392 -40.37 22.56 -16.32
C ALA A 392 -39.81 23.94 -16.74
N SER A 393 -40.04 25.00 -15.94
CA SER A 393 -39.63 26.38 -16.23
C SER A 393 -38.73 26.99 -15.15
N VAL A 394 -38.33 26.21 -14.13
CA VAL A 394 -37.36 26.70 -13.14
C VAL A 394 -36.02 26.97 -13.80
N LYS A 395 -35.37 28.07 -13.44
CA LYS A 395 -33.98 28.33 -13.82
C LYS A 395 -33.13 28.32 -12.59
N GLN A 396 -31.96 27.69 -12.69
CA GLN A 396 -31.05 27.49 -11.57
C GLN A 396 -29.62 27.26 -12.07
N ASN A 397 -28.64 27.63 -11.25
CA ASN A 397 -27.22 27.51 -11.58
C ASN A 397 -26.37 27.32 -10.32
N ILE A 398 -25.11 26.88 -10.49
CA ILE A 398 -24.12 26.77 -9.40
C ILE A 398 -23.27 28.04 -9.32
N TYR A 399 -23.02 28.47 -8.09
CA TYR A 399 -22.24 29.65 -7.73
C TYR A 399 -21.17 29.32 -6.68
N VAL A 400 -20.09 30.09 -6.70
CA VAL A 400 -19.10 30.20 -5.62
C VAL A 400 -19.06 31.67 -5.21
N GLY A 401 -19.52 31.96 -3.98
CA GLY A 401 -19.90 33.32 -3.61
C GLY A 401 -21.00 33.85 -4.55
N ASP A 402 -20.77 35.02 -5.16
CA ASP A 402 -21.70 35.64 -6.12
C ASP A 402 -21.39 35.31 -7.59
N VAL A 403 -20.33 34.54 -7.86
CA VAL A 403 -19.89 34.23 -9.23
C VAL A 403 -20.54 32.94 -9.72
N ALA A 404 -21.17 32.97 -10.90
CA ALA A 404 -21.68 31.76 -11.56
C ALA A 404 -20.52 30.92 -12.10
N VAL A 405 -20.45 29.64 -11.72
CA VAL A 405 -19.33 28.74 -12.05
C VAL A 405 -19.73 27.58 -12.97
N SER A 406 -20.98 27.57 -13.45
CA SER A 406 -21.50 26.62 -14.43
C SER A 406 -22.52 27.28 -15.36
N THR A 407 -23.07 26.53 -16.30
CA THR A 407 -24.14 26.99 -17.22
C THR A 407 -25.53 26.88 -16.56
N GLU A 408 -26.32 27.95 -16.63
CA GLU A 408 -27.70 27.96 -16.12
C GLU A 408 -28.58 26.95 -16.87
N THR A 409 -29.37 26.18 -16.12
CA THR A 409 -30.31 25.19 -16.67
C THR A 409 -31.74 25.70 -16.66
N VAL A 410 -32.61 25.09 -17.49
CA VAL A 410 -34.05 25.36 -17.55
C VAL A 410 -34.82 24.06 -17.36
N GLY A 411 -35.70 24.04 -16.36
CA GLY A 411 -36.54 22.91 -16.01
C GLY A 411 -35.87 21.91 -15.06
N ALA A 412 -36.67 21.31 -14.18
CA ALA A 412 -36.22 20.23 -13.29
C ALA A 412 -37.23 19.06 -13.23
N GLN A 413 -38.29 19.08 -14.05
CA GLN A 413 -39.34 18.06 -14.02
C GLN A 413 -38.82 16.72 -14.57
N ASN A 414 -38.62 15.72 -13.70
CA ASN A 414 -38.01 14.42 -14.06
C ASN A 414 -36.66 14.56 -14.80
N VAL A 415 -35.90 15.60 -14.47
CA VAL A 415 -34.61 15.89 -15.12
C VAL A 415 -33.50 15.83 -14.10
N THR A 416 -32.39 15.18 -14.47
CA THR A 416 -31.09 15.35 -13.81
C THR A 416 -30.35 16.47 -14.50
N ASN A 417 -30.22 17.61 -13.84
CA ASN A 417 -29.44 18.74 -14.33
C ASN A 417 -27.97 18.54 -13.99
N SER A 418 -27.10 18.51 -15.01
CA SER A 418 -25.65 18.39 -14.84
C SER A 418 -24.97 19.76 -14.96
N TYR A 419 -24.19 20.12 -13.95
CA TYR A 419 -23.42 21.36 -13.89
C TYR A 419 -21.93 21.01 -13.88
N ILE A 420 -21.25 21.25 -15.00
CA ILE A 420 -19.79 21.17 -15.07
C ILE A 420 -19.24 22.43 -14.40
N ILE A 421 -18.35 22.24 -13.41
CA ILE A 421 -17.74 23.34 -12.67
C ILE A 421 -16.55 23.88 -13.46
N ALA A 422 -16.53 25.19 -13.71
CA ALA A 422 -15.43 25.86 -14.38
C ALA A 422 -14.11 25.62 -13.63
N ASP A 423 -13.05 25.29 -14.36
CA ASP A 423 -11.78 24.79 -13.82
C ASP A 423 -11.20 25.64 -12.69
N ALA A 424 -11.26 26.97 -12.81
CA ALA A 424 -10.79 27.92 -11.81
C ALA A 424 -11.53 27.83 -10.46
N TYR A 425 -12.67 27.16 -10.40
CA TYR A 425 -13.55 27.07 -9.24
C TYR A 425 -13.78 25.64 -8.76
N ARG A 426 -13.00 24.64 -9.19
CA ARG A 426 -13.16 23.24 -8.76
C ARG A 426 -12.60 22.94 -7.37
N ASN A 427 -11.69 23.78 -6.86
CA ASN A 427 -11.05 23.62 -5.55
C ASN A 427 -11.65 24.57 -4.52
N GLN A 428 -12.96 24.43 -4.28
CA GLN A 428 -13.69 25.30 -3.36
C GLN A 428 -14.30 24.48 -2.24
N SER A 429 -14.28 25.02 -1.02
CA SER A 429 -14.84 24.36 0.15
C SER A 429 -16.38 24.37 0.17
N SER A 430 -17.01 25.11 -0.74
CA SER A 430 -18.47 25.26 -0.82
C SER A 430 -18.98 25.62 -2.21
N TYR A 431 -20.16 25.10 -2.55
CA TYR A 431 -20.88 25.42 -3.78
C TYR A 431 -22.34 25.71 -3.47
N THR A 432 -22.90 26.71 -4.16
CA THR A 432 -24.28 27.16 -3.96
C THR A 432 -25.13 26.93 -5.19
N LEU A 433 -26.17 26.11 -5.08
CA LEU A 433 -27.26 26.08 -6.04
C LEU A 433 -28.19 27.26 -5.77
N LYS A 434 -28.41 28.11 -6.77
CA LYS A 434 -29.31 29.26 -6.68
C LYS A 434 -30.42 29.15 -7.69
N VAL A 435 -31.67 29.32 -7.23
CA VAL A 435 -32.83 29.47 -8.11
C VAL A 435 -32.87 30.92 -8.61
N THR A 436 -32.97 31.11 -9.92
CA THR A 436 -32.91 32.43 -10.58
C THR A 436 -34.25 32.86 -11.18
N SER A 437 -35.19 31.94 -11.41
CA SER A 437 -36.52 32.26 -11.96
C SER A 437 -37.64 32.32 -10.92
N SER A 438 -38.83 32.77 -11.33
CA SER A 438 -40.03 32.85 -10.49
C SER A 438 -40.68 31.50 -10.14
N HIS A 439 -40.05 30.39 -10.51
CA HIS A 439 -40.53 29.03 -10.24
C HIS A 439 -39.68 28.38 -9.13
N ASN A 440 -40.26 27.46 -8.37
CA ASN A 440 -39.56 26.69 -7.33
C ASN A 440 -38.97 25.41 -7.93
N THR A 441 -38.10 24.75 -7.17
CA THR A 441 -37.51 23.46 -7.54
C THR A 441 -37.79 22.40 -6.47
N GLN A 442 -37.85 21.13 -6.89
CA GLN A 442 -37.98 19.97 -6.01
C GLN A 442 -36.77 19.06 -6.27
N ILE A 443 -35.97 18.82 -5.24
CA ILE A 443 -34.68 18.12 -5.34
C ILE A 443 -34.80 16.79 -4.60
N SER A 444 -34.66 15.67 -5.30
CA SER A 444 -34.63 14.34 -4.67
C SER A 444 -33.21 13.88 -4.36
N LYS A 445 -32.21 14.32 -5.12
CA LYS A 445 -30.82 13.93 -4.94
C LYS A 445 -29.88 15.01 -5.47
N ILE A 446 -28.74 15.18 -4.80
CA ILE A 446 -27.59 15.89 -5.35
C ILE A 446 -26.42 14.91 -5.37
N ILE A 447 -25.72 14.84 -6.50
CA ILE A 447 -24.54 13.98 -6.66
C ILE A 447 -23.36 14.91 -6.99
N ILE A 448 -22.34 14.86 -6.15
CA ILE A 448 -21.07 15.55 -6.38
C ILE A 448 -20.14 14.53 -6.99
N TYR A 449 -19.55 14.88 -8.12
CA TYR A 449 -18.45 14.14 -8.72
C TYR A 449 -17.21 14.91 -8.38
N SER A 450 -16.38 14.33 -7.51
CA SER A 450 -15.03 14.81 -7.41
C SER A 450 -14.33 14.51 -8.73
N GLU A 451 -13.42 15.40 -9.13
CA GLU A 451 -12.35 14.93 -9.99
C GLU A 451 -11.60 13.90 -9.13
N ALA A 452 -11.38 12.69 -9.64
CA ALA A 452 -10.54 11.76 -8.91
C ALA A 452 -9.29 12.53 -8.52
N GLU A 453 -9.03 12.69 -7.22
CA GLU A 453 -7.74 13.14 -6.79
C GLU A 453 -6.76 12.24 -7.53
N SER A 454 -5.85 12.85 -8.31
CA SER A 454 -4.60 12.20 -8.63
C SER A 454 -3.99 11.88 -7.28
N SER A 455 -4.34 10.71 -6.74
CA SER A 455 -3.91 10.28 -5.43
C SER A 455 -2.40 10.39 -5.43
N ASP A 456 -1.89 11.18 -4.51
CA ASP A 456 -0.53 11.05 -4.01
C ASP A 456 -0.46 9.64 -3.38
N VAL A 457 -0.24 8.64 -4.24
CA VAL A 457 0.06 7.26 -3.86
C VAL A 457 1.53 7.28 -3.48
N GLU A 458 1.85 7.12 -2.20
CA GLU A 458 3.12 6.50 -1.85
C GLU A 458 3.07 5.10 -2.50
N PRO A 459 3.99 4.77 -3.43
CA PRO A 459 3.79 3.71 -4.42
C PRO A 459 3.53 2.38 -3.74
N THR A 460 2.34 1.84 -3.96
CA THR A 460 2.17 0.40 -3.97
C THR A 460 3.11 -0.15 -5.03
N VAL A 461 4.12 -0.90 -4.60
CA VAL A 461 4.98 -1.66 -5.52
C VAL A 461 4.11 -2.63 -6.32
N ASP A 462 4.37 -2.65 -7.63
CA ASP A 462 3.79 -3.40 -8.75
C ASP A 462 2.47 -2.85 -9.35
N GLU A 463 2.43 -2.25 -10.54
CA GLU A 463 3.35 -2.29 -11.69
C GLU A 463 3.57 -0.88 -12.26
N THR A 464 4.82 -0.43 -12.28
CA THR A 464 5.24 0.72 -13.10
C THR A 464 5.03 0.42 -14.59
N PRO A 465 4.60 1.37 -15.45
CA PRO A 465 4.39 1.08 -16.85
C PRO A 465 5.74 0.83 -17.54
N THR A 466 6.06 -0.45 -17.68
CA THR A 466 7.06 -0.94 -18.61
C THR A 466 6.34 -1.30 -19.89
N TYR A 467 6.51 -0.48 -20.92
CA TYR A 467 5.99 -0.75 -22.25
C TYR A 467 6.94 -1.69 -22.96
N SER A 468 6.41 -2.76 -23.55
CA SER A 468 7.19 -3.73 -24.34
C SER A 468 6.61 -3.82 -25.74
N PHE A 469 7.47 -3.73 -26.78
CA PHE A 469 7.04 -3.66 -28.18
C PHE A 469 7.08 -5.03 -28.87
N THR A 470 6.62 -6.08 -28.18
CA THR A 470 6.86 -7.48 -28.57
C THR A 470 6.03 -7.96 -29.76
N SER A 471 4.74 -7.62 -29.80
CA SER A 471 3.80 -8.15 -30.81
C SER A 471 2.91 -7.10 -31.46
N ALA A 472 2.67 -5.98 -30.78
CA ALA A 472 1.90 -4.85 -31.26
C ALA A 472 2.39 -3.55 -30.60
N MET A 473 1.92 -2.42 -31.13
CA MET A 473 2.15 -1.12 -30.50
C MET A 473 1.35 -1.10 -29.19
N PRO A 474 1.96 -0.82 -28.02
CA PRO A 474 1.23 -0.76 -26.77
C PRO A 474 0.16 0.33 -26.81
N ASP A 475 -0.92 0.13 -26.05
CA ASP A 475 -2.05 1.07 -26.03
C ASP A 475 -1.61 2.49 -25.68
N GLY A 476 -2.14 3.46 -26.44
CA GLY A 476 -1.89 4.88 -26.25
C GLY A 476 -0.58 5.40 -26.87
N TRP A 477 0.28 4.54 -27.40
CA TRP A 477 1.42 4.98 -28.19
C TRP A 477 0.99 5.43 -29.58
N THR A 478 1.56 6.53 -30.05
CA THR A 478 1.22 7.12 -31.35
C THR A 478 2.46 7.37 -32.19
N VAL A 479 2.30 7.25 -33.51
CA VAL A 479 3.33 7.62 -34.48
C VAL A 479 2.91 8.90 -35.17
N ASN A 480 3.81 9.88 -35.18
CA ASN A 480 3.65 11.12 -35.94
C ASN A 480 4.81 11.28 -36.94
N ASP A 481 4.54 10.97 -38.20
CA ASP A 481 5.49 11.10 -39.30
C ASP A 481 5.53 12.54 -39.85
N ASP A 482 6.35 13.40 -39.23
CA ASP A 482 6.58 14.78 -39.69
C ASP A 482 7.05 14.85 -41.15
N VAL A 483 7.92 13.92 -41.57
CA VAL A 483 8.40 13.79 -42.96
C VAL A 483 8.37 12.32 -43.35
N LEU A 484 7.37 11.94 -44.16
CA LEU A 484 7.15 10.58 -44.67
C LEU A 484 7.52 10.49 -46.16
N PRO A 485 8.55 9.70 -46.55
CA PRO A 485 8.90 9.48 -47.95
C PRO A 485 7.80 8.77 -48.74
N SER A 486 7.67 9.11 -50.03
CA SER A 486 6.71 8.46 -50.93
C SER A 486 6.95 6.95 -51.02
N GLY A 487 5.91 6.16 -50.74
CA GLY A 487 5.96 4.70 -50.79
C GLY A 487 6.38 4.03 -49.48
N ILE A 488 6.47 4.79 -48.38
CA ILE A 488 6.59 4.26 -47.01
C ILE A 488 5.28 4.55 -46.27
N GLU A 489 4.70 3.56 -45.60
CA GLU A 489 3.42 3.70 -44.89
C GLU A 489 3.57 4.33 -43.50
N SER A 490 4.68 4.05 -42.82
CA SER A 490 5.05 4.61 -41.52
C SER A 490 6.55 4.45 -41.31
N ILE A 491 7.22 5.41 -40.66
CA ILE A 491 8.63 5.27 -40.30
C ILE A 491 8.81 4.30 -39.12
N TRP A 492 7.90 4.37 -38.14
CA TRP A 492 7.89 3.47 -36.98
C TRP A 492 6.93 2.31 -37.21
N ASN A 493 7.43 1.08 -37.05
CA ASN A 493 6.64 -0.15 -37.18
C ASN A 493 7.05 -1.15 -36.11
N ILE A 494 6.14 -2.05 -35.74
CA ILE A 494 6.47 -3.16 -34.84
C ILE A 494 7.11 -4.29 -35.66
N ASP A 495 8.34 -4.65 -35.30
CA ASP A 495 9.02 -5.83 -35.83
C ASP A 495 8.77 -7.02 -34.90
N THR A 496 7.69 -7.76 -35.17
CA THR A 496 7.27 -8.91 -34.36
C THR A 496 8.27 -10.06 -34.37
N LYS A 497 9.25 -10.08 -35.30
CA LYS A 497 10.31 -11.07 -35.33
C LYS A 497 11.33 -10.84 -34.22
N TYR A 498 11.64 -9.58 -33.93
CA TYR A 498 12.64 -9.17 -32.95
C TYR A 498 12.04 -8.57 -31.68
N GLY A 499 10.72 -8.34 -31.67
CA GLY A 499 9.99 -7.85 -30.51
C GLY A 499 10.28 -6.39 -30.16
N CYS A 500 10.40 -5.53 -31.17
CA CYS A 500 10.76 -4.13 -31.00
C CYS A 500 9.93 -3.18 -31.87
N ALA A 501 9.83 -1.93 -31.44
CA ALA A 501 9.47 -0.83 -32.32
C ALA A 501 10.71 -0.42 -33.12
N LYS A 502 10.57 -0.38 -34.45
CA LYS A 502 11.66 -0.15 -35.39
C LYS A 502 11.41 1.10 -36.22
N ALA A 503 12.37 2.01 -36.25
CA ALA A 503 12.41 3.16 -37.13
C ALA A 503 13.47 3.02 -38.22
N THR A 504 13.10 3.29 -39.47
CA THR A 504 14.08 3.44 -40.56
C THR A 504 13.56 4.29 -41.72
N GLY A 505 14.41 5.18 -42.23
CA GLY A 505 14.22 5.85 -43.52
C GLY A 505 14.77 5.06 -44.72
N TYR A 506 15.32 3.86 -44.49
CA TYR A 506 15.83 3.01 -45.56
C TYR A 506 14.71 2.11 -46.09
N ALA A 507 14.28 2.36 -47.31
CA ALA A 507 13.25 1.57 -48.00
C ALA A 507 13.59 1.45 -49.48
N ASN A 508 13.22 0.32 -50.09
CA ASN A 508 13.45 0.06 -51.53
C ASN A 508 14.91 0.28 -51.96
N SER A 509 15.86 -0.17 -51.13
CA SER A 509 17.31 0.00 -51.33
C SER A 509 17.80 1.46 -51.42
N THR A 510 17.02 2.40 -50.89
CA THR A 510 17.28 3.85 -50.95
C THR A 510 17.22 4.44 -49.55
N LYS A 511 18.13 5.39 -49.25
CA LYS A 511 18.10 6.20 -48.03
C LYS A 511 17.22 7.42 -48.29
N ASN A 512 16.17 7.60 -47.49
CA ASN A 512 15.21 8.68 -47.68
C ASN A 512 15.33 9.71 -46.56
N VAL A 513 15.03 10.97 -46.88
CA VAL A 513 14.87 12.02 -45.86
C VAL A 513 13.59 11.74 -45.09
N ALA A 514 13.71 11.50 -43.79
CA ALA A 514 12.55 11.23 -42.93
C ALA A 514 12.71 11.89 -41.57
N LYS A 515 11.57 12.16 -40.93
CA LYS A 515 11.47 12.61 -39.54
C LYS A 515 10.18 12.05 -38.96
N SER A 516 10.27 11.36 -37.85
CA SER A 516 9.11 10.75 -37.22
C SER A 516 9.27 10.63 -35.72
N TRP A 517 8.14 10.71 -35.01
CA TRP A 517 8.05 10.65 -33.56
C TRP A 517 7.24 9.43 -33.15
N LEU A 518 7.79 8.62 -32.27
CA LEU A 518 7.04 7.62 -31.52
C LEU A 518 6.78 8.16 -30.12
N ILE A 519 5.52 8.45 -29.79
CA ILE A 519 5.11 9.19 -28.60
C ILE A 519 4.35 8.27 -27.65
N SER A 520 4.75 8.25 -26.38
CA SER A 520 4.08 7.48 -25.32
C SER A 520 2.72 8.09 -24.96
N PRO A 521 1.81 7.32 -24.32
CA PRO A 521 0.71 7.92 -23.59
C PRO A 521 1.24 8.80 -22.44
N ALA A 522 0.37 9.66 -21.91
CA ALA A 522 0.67 10.45 -20.72
C ALA A 522 0.67 9.54 -19.48
N VAL A 523 1.72 9.66 -18.66
CA VAL A 523 1.94 8.85 -17.45
C VAL A 523 2.41 9.74 -16.31
N THR A 524 1.88 9.53 -15.10
CA THR A 524 2.38 10.20 -13.89
C THR A 524 3.66 9.52 -13.40
N ILE A 525 4.73 10.29 -13.16
CA ILE A 525 6.02 9.79 -12.67
C ILE A 525 5.99 9.64 -11.14
N GLY A 526 6.44 8.50 -10.60
CA GLY A 526 6.49 8.19 -9.17
C GLY A 526 7.91 8.15 -8.56
N GLU A 527 8.87 7.46 -9.19
CA GLU A 527 10.24 7.24 -8.67
C GLU A 527 11.30 8.14 -9.31
N GLY A 528 10.99 8.80 -10.43
CA GLY A 528 11.94 9.68 -11.11
C GLY A 528 12.95 8.92 -11.99
N VAL A 529 12.65 7.72 -12.45
CA VAL A 529 13.58 6.86 -13.20
C VAL A 529 13.06 6.57 -14.61
N PHE A 530 13.84 6.96 -15.62
CA PHE A 530 13.62 6.57 -17.01
C PHE A 530 14.63 5.50 -17.44
N LYS A 531 14.15 4.43 -18.09
CA LYS A 531 14.99 3.43 -18.77
C LYS A 531 14.42 3.09 -20.14
N VAL A 532 15.29 2.86 -21.12
CA VAL A 532 14.92 2.33 -22.43
C VAL A 532 15.91 1.25 -22.87
N SER A 533 15.40 0.09 -23.31
CA SER A 533 16.19 -0.93 -24.01
C SER A 533 16.19 -0.58 -25.50
N GLU A 534 17.34 -0.16 -26.02
CA GLU A 534 17.49 0.29 -27.40
C GLU A 534 18.73 -0.30 -28.10
N CYS A 535 18.68 -0.41 -29.42
CA CYS A 535 19.85 -0.67 -30.24
C CYS A 535 19.78 0.06 -31.58
N GLY A 536 20.92 0.23 -32.25
CA GLY A 536 20.94 0.87 -33.56
C GLY A 536 22.08 0.40 -34.44
N ASN A 537 21.77 0.20 -35.72
CA ASN A 537 22.73 -0.22 -36.73
C ASN A 537 22.67 0.69 -37.96
N TYR A 538 23.71 0.64 -38.79
CA TYR A 538 23.87 1.44 -40.00
C TYR A 538 23.99 2.97 -39.78
N PHE A 539 24.20 3.41 -38.54
CA PHE A 539 24.55 4.80 -38.23
C PHE A 539 26.06 5.08 -38.41
N ASN A 540 26.89 4.03 -38.53
CA ASN A 540 28.35 4.08 -38.71
C ASN A 540 29.15 4.59 -37.50
N SER A 541 28.54 5.21 -36.50
CA SER A 541 29.16 5.61 -35.23
C SER A 541 28.10 5.87 -34.15
N ALA A 542 28.54 5.89 -32.88
CA ALA A 542 27.71 6.31 -31.76
C ALA A 542 27.27 7.77 -31.90
N GLU A 543 28.19 8.65 -32.28
CA GLU A 543 27.93 10.08 -32.52
C GLU A 543 26.82 10.29 -33.56
N ASN A 544 26.88 9.58 -34.69
CA ASN A 544 25.83 9.66 -35.69
C ASN A 544 24.49 9.13 -35.15
N MET A 545 24.48 8.02 -34.40
CA MET A 545 23.23 7.55 -33.82
C MET A 545 22.61 8.59 -32.88
N LEU A 546 23.40 9.24 -32.02
CA LEU A 546 22.93 10.30 -31.13
C LEU A 546 22.45 11.56 -31.87
N ASN A 547 23.07 11.90 -33.01
CA ASN A 547 22.68 13.04 -33.83
C ASN A 547 21.37 12.81 -34.60
N TYR A 548 21.08 11.55 -34.98
CA TYR A 548 19.89 11.20 -35.77
C TYR A 548 18.74 10.64 -34.93
N THR A 549 18.97 10.36 -33.64
CA THR A 549 17.95 9.86 -32.70
C THR A 549 17.95 10.68 -31.42
N THR A 550 16.79 11.23 -31.06
CA THR A 550 16.64 12.06 -29.85
C THR A 550 15.52 11.50 -28.99
N ILE A 551 15.72 11.50 -27.67
CA ILE A 551 14.68 11.19 -26.69
C ILE A 551 14.21 12.52 -26.10
N LYS A 552 12.90 12.76 -26.11
CA LYS A 552 12.31 14.00 -25.59
C LYS A 552 11.26 13.70 -24.53
N ILE A 553 11.01 14.68 -23.67
CA ILE A 553 9.99 14.64 -22.62
C ILE A 553 9.10 15.89 -22.69
N SER A 554 7.82 15.74 -22.38
CA SER A 554 6.82 16.80 -22.33
C SER A 554 5.86 16.60 -21.16
N THR A 555 5.35 17.69 -20.58
CA THR A 555 4.32 17.70 -19.53
C THR A 555 2.94 18.12 -20.02
N ASP A 556 2.84 18.55 -21.28
CA ASP A 556 1.62 19.10 -21.88
C ASP A 556 1.27 18.43 -23.22
N GLY A 557 2.17 17.60 -23.78
CA GLY A 557 2.02 16.95 -25.08
C GLY A 557 2.39 17.84 -26.28
N ASP A 558 2.56 19.14 -26.06
CA ASP A 558 2.76 20.16 -27.09
C ASP A 558 4.19 20.72 -27.10
N THR A 559 4.75 20.95 -25.90
CA THR A 559 6.08 21.52 -25.69
C THR A 559 7.08 20.41 -25.33
N TRP A 560 8.10 20.22 -26.16
CA TRP A 560 9.05 19.11 -26.03
C TRP A 560 10.46 19.58 -25.70
N THR A 561 11.06 18.97 -24.67
CA THR A 561 12.46 19.21 -24.26
C THR A 561 13.30 17.96 -24.49
N ASP A 562 14.57 18.12 -24.87
CA ASP A 562 15.51 16.99 -24.97
C ASP A 562 15.73 16.37 -23.59
N LEU A 563 15.53 15.06 -23.49
CA LEU A 563 15.80 14.31 -22.28
C LEU A 563 17.28 13.89 -22.28
N ALA A 564 18.01 14.34 -21.26
CA ALA A 564 19.44 14.04 -21.11
C ALA A 564 19.65 12.59 -20.64
N CYS A 565 19.69 11.66 -21.58
CA CYS A 565 19.92 10.24 -21.28
C CYS A 565 21.41 9.88 -21.32
N THR A 566 21.83 9.00 -20.41
CA THR A 566 23.08 8.24 -20.54
C THR A 566 22.84 7.11 -21.54
N ARG A 567 23.43 7.22 -22.74
CA ARG A 567 23.22 6.26 -23.85
C ARG A 567 24.56 5.65 -24.28
N GLU A 568 24.76 4.37 -23.98
CA GLU A 568 25.97 3.61 -24.37
C GLU A 568 25.81 2.89 -25.72
N VAL A 569 25.22 3.58 -26.70
CA VAL A 569 24.92 3.01 -28.02
C VAL A 569 26.14 3.04 -28.95
N THR A 570 26.27 2.05 -29.85
CA THR A 570 27.39 1.99 -30.80
C THR A 570 27.05 2.51 -32.20
N GLY A 571 25.78 2.45 -32.59
CA GLY A 571 25.31 2.76 -33.95
C GLY A 571 25.78 1.78 -35.04
N LYS A 572 26.37 0.64 -34.67
CA LYS A 572 27.06 -0.31 -35.59
C LYS A 572 26.57 -1.76 -35.49
N ALA A 573 25.64 -2.06 -34.58
CA ALA A 573 25.15 -3.40 -34.35
C ALA A 573 23.78 -3.37 -33.67
N PHE A 574 22.95 -4.37 -33.96
CA PHE A 574 21.70 -4.62 -33.24
C PHE A 574 22.00 -5.33 -31.91
N THR A 575 22.71 -4.63 -31.03
CA THR A 575 23.01 -5.07 -29.66
C THR A 575 22.29 -4.14 -28.71
N PHE A 576 21.26 -4.66 -28.04
CA PHE A 576 20.48 -3.90 -27.06
C PHE A 576 21.33 -3.46 -25.88
N VAL A 577 21.18 -2.20 -25.52
CA VAL A 577 21.75 -1.58 -24.33
C VAL A 577 20.62 -0.90 -23.56
N THR A 578 20.77 -0.80 -22.24
CA THR A 578 19.85 -0.03 -21.40
C THR A 578 20.37 1.40 -21.28
N SER A 579 19.66 2.35 -21.87
CA SER A 579 19.90 3.78 -21.65
C SER A 579 19.03 4.29 -20.50
N THR A 580 19.53 5.25 -19.72
CA THR A 580 18.86 5.74 -18.51
C THR A 580 18.84 7.26 -18.41
N ALA A 581 17.86 7.82 -17.71
CA ALA A 581 17.84 9.22 -17.30
C ALA A 581 17.21 9.37 -15.91
N ASP A 582 17.67 10.38 -15.18
CA ASP A 582 17.00 10.87 -13.97
C ASP A 582 15.91 11.87 -14.39
N ILE A 583 14.66 11.52 -14.06
CA ILE A 583 13.48 12.36 -14.29
C ILE A 583 12.81 12.74 -12.96
N SER A 584 13.56 12.78 -11.85
CA SER A 584 13.06 13.14 -10.51
C SER A 584 12.35 14.50 -10.48
N SER A 585 12.75 15.45 -11.33
CA SER A 585 12.06 16.75 -11.46
C SER A 585 10.63 16.67 -12.01
N TYR A 586 10.24 15.50 -12.50
CA TYR A 586 8.92 15.20 -13.04
C TYR A 586 8.07 14.33 -12.11
N VAL A 587 8.59 13.89 -10.95
CA VAL A 587 7.79 13.15 -9.95
C VAL A 587 6.52 13.92 -9.60
N GLY A 588 5.39 13.20 -9.59
CA GLY A 588 4.04 13.72 -9.40
C GLY A 588 3.43 14.42 -10.64
N LYS A 589 4.18 14.56 -11.74
CA LYS A 589 3.68 15.17 -12.98
C LYS A 589 3.29 14.12 -14.00
N SER A 590 2.22 14.41 -14.74
CA SER A 590 1.88 13.70 -15.98
C SER A 590 2.87 14.10 -17.07
N VAL A 591 3.53 13.12 -17.68
CA VAL A 591 4.52 13.32 -18.75
C VAL A 591 4.31 12.37 -19.91
N GLN A 592 4.78 12.77 -21.08
CA GLN A 592 4.97 11.91 -22.25
C GLN A 592 6.44 11.89 -22.63
N VAL A 593 6.92 10.77 -23.15
CA VAL A 593 8.23 10.65 -23.80
C VAL A 593 8.08 10.38 -25.28
N ALA A 594 8.99 10.92 -26.07
CA ALA A 594 9.03 10.73 -27.51
C ALA A 594 10.40 10.26 -27.98
N PHE A 595 10.39 9.30 -28.91
CA PHE A 595 11.55 8.84 -29.64
C PHE A 595 11.52 9.44 -31.04
N VAL A 596 12.38 10.43 -31.26
CA VAL A 596 12.44 11.18 -32.50
C VAL A 596 13.53 10.59 -33.38
N TYR A 597 13.12 10.05 -34.52
CA TYR A 597 14.00 9.52 -35.54
C TYR A 597 14.13 10.51 -36.70
N THR A 598 15.35 10.66 -37.23
CA THR A 598 15.60 11.38 -38.48
C THR A 598 16.51 10.57 -39.40
N SER A 599 16.44 10.86 -40.70
CA SER A 599 17.36 10.36 -41.73
C SER A 599 17.48 11.35 -42.88
N ASP A 600 18.51 11.17 -43.72
CA ASP A 600 18.73 11.95 -44.93
C ASP A 600 19.23 11.06 -46.09
N ALA A 601 19.66 11.70 -47.19
CA ALA A 601 20.15 11.01 -48.38
C ALA A 601 21.47 10.24 -48.15
N ASP A 602 22.26 10.64 -47.14
CA ASP A 602 23.57 10.09 -46.83
C ASP A 602 23.51 9.04 -45.69
N LEU A 603 22.58 9.18 -44.75
CA LEU A 603 22.43 8.29 -43.60
C LEU A 603 20.96 8.00 -43.27
N ALA A 604 20.60 6.70 -43.26
CA ALA A 604 19.30 6.21 -42.82
C ALA A 604 19.51 4.96 -41.95
N GLY A 605 20.05 5.17 -40.75
CA GLY A 605 20.26 4.10 -39.77
C GLY A 605 18.94 3.46 -39.33
N THR A 606 19.00 2.27 -38.76
CA THR A 606 17.84 1.60 -38.18
C THR A 606 17.95 1.66 -36.66
N TRP A 607 16.92 2.21 -36.00
CA TRP A 607 16.82 2.30 -34.55
C TRP A 607 15.70 1.38 -34.04
N GLU A 608 15.99 0.61 -33.01
CA GLU A 608 15.04 -0.33 -32.41
C GLU A 608 14.90 -0.11 -30.91
N ILE A 609 13.67 -0.17 -30.43
CA ILE A 609 13.29 -0.02 -29.02
C ILE A 609 12.50 -1.26 -28.60
N GLU A 610 13.03 -1.99 -27.63
CA GLU A 610 12.41 -3.21 -27.12
C GLU A 610 11.46 -2.91 -25.96
N SER A 611 11.91 -2.08 -25.01
CA SER A 611 11.11 -1.70 -23.84
C SER A 611 11.43 -0.30 -23.33
N VAL A 612 10.42 0.31 -22.69
CA VAL A 612 10.53 1.63 -22.05
C VAL A 612 9.93 1.55 -20.66
N THR A 613 10.67 1.99 -19.66
CA THR A 613 10.22 2.09 -18.28
C THR A 613 10.21 3.56 -17.88
N LEU A 614 9.05 4.04 -17.41
CA LEU A 614 8.90 5.31 -16.71
C LEU A 614 8.46 4.99 -15.28
N LYS A 615 9.35 5.19 -14.31
CA LYS A 615 9.03 5.03 -12.89
C LYS A 615 8.97 6.36 -12.22
#